data_AF-A0A354Z295-F1
#
_entry.id   AF-A0A354Z295-F1
#
_cell.length_a   1.000
_cell.length_b   1.000
_cell.length_c   1.000
_cell.angle_alpha   90.00
_cell.angle_beta   90.00
_cell.angle_gamma   90.00
#
_symmetry.space_group_name_H-M   'P 1'
#
loop_
_entity.id
_entity.type
_entity.pdbx_description
1 polymer ?
#
loop_
_entity_poly.entity_id
_entity_poly.type
_entity_poly.pdbx_seq_one_letter_code
_entity_poly.pdbx_strand_id
1 'polypeptide(L)' 'IRKIDRETRGRFKDTFDRVNAGMQDLYPRLFGGGHAYLELTGEDLLDAGVAIMARPPGKRVSNISLLSGG' A
#
# COMPACT_ATOMS: atom_id res chain seq x y z
N ILE A 1 -28.66 -13.99 -2.83
CA ILE A 1 -27.20 -14.02 -3.07
C ILE A 1 -26.68 -12.65 -3.56
N ARG A 2 -27.08 -12.14 -4.74
CA ARG A 2 -26.59 -10.83 -5.29
C ARG A 2 -26.68 -9.57 -4.41
N LYS A 3 -27.60 -9.51 -3.43
CA LYS A 3 -27.79 -8.32 -2.57
C LYS A 3 -26.78 -8.27 -1.41
N ILE A 4 -26.39 -9.44 -0.90
CA ILE A 4 -25.40 -9.59 0.17
C ILE A 4 -24.01 -9.23 -0.37
N ASP A 5 -23.68 -9.66 -1.60
CA ASP A 5 -22.38 -9.36 -2.23
C ASP A 5 -22.12 -7.86 -2.38
N ARG A 6 -23.14 -7.05 -2.67
CA ARG A 6 -22.98 -5.59 -2.81
C ARG A 6 -22.70 -4.90 -1.48
N GLU A 7 -23.41 -5.29 -0.42
CA GLU A 7 -23.25 -4.67 0.89
C GLU A 7 -21.91 -5.03 1.51
N THR A 8 -21.49 -6.31 1.39
CA THR A 8 -20.19 -6.78 1.85
C THR A 8 -19.04 -6.10 1.12
N ARG A 9 -19.12 -5.97 -0.21
CA ARG A 9 -18.11 -5.26 -1.02
C ARG A 9 -17.99 -3.78 -0.62
N GLY A 10 -19.11 -3.11 -0.35
CA GLY A 10 -19.11 -1.72 0.11
C GLY A 10 -18.41 -1.56 1.46
N ARG A 11 -18.82 -2.34 2.47
CA ARG A 11 -18.21 -2.27 3.81
C ARG A 11 -16.72 -2.61 3.81
N PHE A 12 -16.32 -3.61 3.02
CA PHE A 12 -14.92 -3.96 2.87
C PHE A 12 -14.14 -2.79 2.25
N LYS A 13 -14.61 -2.21 1.15
CA LYS A 13 -13.95 -1.08 0.50
C LYS A 13 -13.82 0.11 1.44
N ASP A 14 -14.88 0.47 2.16
CA ASP A 14 -14.84 1.57 3.12
C ASP A 14 -13.81 1.33 4.23
N THR A 15 -13.72 0.09 4.72
CA THR A 15 -12.73 -0.28 5.74
C THR A 15 -11.32 -0.25 5.18
N PHE A 16 -11.12 -0.82 3.98
CA PHE A 16 -9.84 -0.80 3.28
C PHE A 16 -9.33 0.62 3.06
N ASP A 17 -10.18 1.52 2.56
CA ASP A 17 -9.82 2.91 2.28
C ASP A 17 -9.42 3.64 3.58
N ARG A 18 -10.16 3.43 4.67
CA ARG A 18 -9.85 4.02 5.99
C ARG A 18 -8.51 3.52 6.54
N VAL A 19 -8.25 2.22 6.45
CA VAL A 19 -6.99 1.65 6.92
C VAL A 19 -5.84 2.12 6.04
N ASN A 20 -6.02 2.15 4.72
CA ASN A 20 -5.01 2.62 3.77
C ASN A 20 -4.63 4.08 4.03
N ALA A 21 -5.62 4.95 4.24
CA ALA A 21 -5.39 6.36 4.59
C ALA A 21 -4.64 6.50 5.92
N GLY A 22 -5.02 5.74 6.94
CA GLY A 22 -4.32 5.71 8.23
C GLY A 22 -2.88 5.23 8.08
N MET A 23 -2.63 4.24 7.24
CA MET A 23 -1.29 3.70 6.99
C MET A 23 -0.39 4.73 6.28
N GLN A 24 -0.92 5.45 5.30
CA GLN A 24 -0.20 6.52 4.59
C GLN A 24 0.18 7.70 5.50
N ASP A 25 -0.66 8.04 6.49
CA ASP A 25 -0.35 9.09 7.47
C ASP A 25 0.63 8.60 8.55
N LEU A 26 0.39 7.41 9.11
CA LEU A 26 1.16 6.89 10.24
C LEU A 26 2.56 6.43 9.85
N TYR A 27 2.72 5.81 8.68
CA TYR A 27 4.00 5.25 8.26
C TYR A 27 5.14 6.27 8.23
N PRO A 28 5.04 7.42 7.53
CA PRO A 28 6.11 8.42 7.54
C PRO A 28 6.39 8.97 8.94
N ARG A 29 5.37 9.07 9.79
CA ARG A 29 5.51 9.55 11.18
C ARG A 29 6.27 8.55 12.05
N LEU A 30 6.05 7.24 11.85
CA LEU A 30 6.72 6.18 12.60
C LEU A 30 8.15 5.91 12.11
N PHE A 31 8.38 5.97 10.80
CA PHE A 31 9.66 5.61 10.19
C PHE A 31 10.55 6.81 9.84
N GLY A 32 10.12 8.04 10.15
CA GLY A 32 10.89 9.26 9.87
C GLY A 32 10.94 9.63 8.37
N GLY A 33 9.91 9.25 7.61
CA GLY A 33 9.79 9.43 6.17
C GLY A 33 9.37 8.15 5.43
N GLY A 34 9.44 8.17 4.10
CA GLY A 34 8.97 7.05 3.29
C GLY A 34 7.45 7.00 3.16
N HIS A 35 6.94 5.95 2.53
CA HIS A 35 5.51 5.81 2.23
C HIS A 35 5.10 4.36 2.33
N ALA A 36 3.87 4.12 2.77
CA ALA A 36 3.30 2.78 2.71
C ALA A 36 1.80 2.86 2.39
N TYR A 37 1.29 1.85 1.71
CA TYR A 37 -0.09 1.77 1.25
C TYR A 37 -0.53 0.31 1.20
N LEU A 38 -1.85 0.11 1.18
CA LEU A 38 -2.47 -1.19 0.96
C LEU A 38 -2.73 -1.42 -0.53
N GLU A 39 -2.56 -2.66 -0.97
CA GLU A 39 -2.87 -3.11 -2.32
C GLU A 39 -3.73 -4.37 -2.26
N LEU A 40 -4.70 -4.48 -3.18
CA LEU A 40 -5.52 -5.67 -3.32
C LEU A 40 -4.83 -6.64 -4.26
N THR A 41 -4.58 -7.86 -3.79
CA THR A 41 -3.98 -8.94 -4.59
C THR A 41 -5.11 -9.75 -5.23
N GLY A 42 -5.74 -9.20 -6.27
CA GLY A 42 -6.82 -9.85 -7.01
C GLY A 42 -7.83 -8.87 -7.62
N GLU A 43 -8.55 -9.32 -8.64
CA GLU A 43 -9.56 -8.49 -9.33
C GLU A 43 -10.95 -8.53 -8.66
N ASP A 44 -11.30 -9.64 -7.98
CA ASP A 44 -12.57 -9.74 -7.22
C ASP A 44 -12.33 -9.45 -5.74
N LEU A 45 -12.98 -8.40 -5.23
CA LEU A 45 -12.96 -7.99 -3.82
C LEU A 45 -13.35 -9.08 -2.81
N LEU A 46 -14.12 -10.09 -3.23
CA LEU A 46 -14.53 -11.18 -2.33
C LEU A 46 -13.46 -12.26 -2.16
N ASP A 47 -12.53 -12.37 -3.13
CA ASP A 47 -11.44 -13.36 -3.13
C ASP A 47 -10.05 -12.70 -3.07
N ALA A 48 -9.98 -11.37 -3.20
CA ALA A 48 -8.73 -10.62 -3.18
C ALA A 48 -8.10 -10.63 -1.79
N GLY A 49 -6.80 -10.94 -1.75
CA GLY A 49 -5.97 -10.71 -0.57
C GLY A 49 -5.66 -9.22 -0.39
N VAL A 50 -5.13 -8.87 0.79
CA VAL A 50 -4.63 -7.52 1.09
C VAL A 50 -3.12 -7.61 1.35
N ALA A 51 -2.34 -6.87 0.58
CA ALA A 51 -0.90 -6.72 0.77
C ALA A 51 -0.56 -5.34 1.32
N ILE A 52 0.47 -5.30 2.17
CA ILE A 52 1.06 -4.06 2.68
C ILE A 52 2.32 -3.76 1.85
N MET A 53 2.31 -2.63 1.16
CA MET A 53 3.45 -2.14 0.40
C MET A 53 4.10 -1.00 1.18
N ALA A 54 5.38 -1.16 1.53
CA ALA A 54 6.09 -0.22 2.37
C ALA A 54 7.45 0.16 1.76
N ARG A 55 7.71 1.46 1.67
CA ARG A 55 8.97 2.05 1.22
C ARG A 55 9.55 2.91 2.35
N PRO A 56 10.46 2.38 3.17
CA PRO A 56 11.11 3.15 4.22
C PRO A 56 11.97 4.28 3.63
N PRO A 57 12.26 5.33 4.41
CA PRO A 57 13.10 6.44 3.97
C PRO A 57 14.54 5.96 3.73
N GLY A 58 15.22 6.54 2.75
CA GLY A 58 16.65 6.29 2.51
C GLY A 58 17.01 5.15 1.54
N LYS A 59 16.04 4.56 0.81
CA LYS A 59 16.35 3.64 -0.30
C LYS A 59 16.96 4.43 -1.48
N ARG A 60 18.26 4.71 -1.41
CA ARG A 60 19.04 5.34 -2.49
C ARG A 60 19.01 4.45 -3.73
N VAL A 61 18.39 4.92 -4.81
CA VAL A 61 18.64 4.38 -6.16
C VAL A 61 19.91 5.07 -6.66
N SER A 62 21.06 4.66 -6.13
CA SER A 62 22.34 5.13 -6.67
C SER A 62 22.63 4.34 -7.93
N ASN A 63 22.37 4.91 -9.11
CA ASN A 63 22.96 4.42 -10.34
C ASN A 63 24.48 4.60 -10.21
N ILE A 64 25.21 3.51 -10.01
CA ILE A 64 26.67 3.49 -9.98
C ILE A 64 27.15 3.65 -11.43
N SER A 65 27.22 4.88 -11.91
CA SER A 65 27.80 5.19 -13.23
C SER A 65 28.91 6.24 -13.16
N LEU A 66 29.58 6.39 -12.01
CA LEU A 66 30.71 7.32 -11.84
C LEU A 66 31.94 6.65 -11.19
N LEU A 67 32.31 5.46 -11.67
CA LEU A 67 33.61 4.82 -11.35
C LEU A 67 34.38 4.44 -12.63
N SER A 68 34.42 5.34 -13.62
CA SER A 68 35.41 5.25 -14.71
C SER A 68 35.79 6.65 -15.16
N GLY A 69 36.84 7.18 -14.56
CA GLY A 69 37.34 8.53 -14.81
C GLY A 69 38.45 8.88 -13.83
N GLY A 70 39.61 8.26 -14.02
CA GLY A 70 40.81 8.44 -13.20
C GLY A 70 41.77 7.28 -13.37
#